data_AF-A0A8T0BHX8-F1
#
_entry.id   AF-A0A8T0BHX8-F1
#
_cell.length_a   1.000
_cell.length_b   1.000
_cell.length_c   1.000
_cell.angle_alpha   90.00
_cell.angle_beta   90.00
_cell.angle_gamma   90.00
#
_symmetry.space_group_name_H-M   'P 1'
#
loop_
_entity.id
_entity.type
_entity.pdbx_description
1 polymer ?
#
loop_
_entity_poly.entity_id
_entity_poly.type
_entity_poly.pdbx_seq_one_letter_code
_entity_poly.pdbx_strand_id
1 'polypeptide(L)'
;MEVVDSPVNLAHQQCRKADRLLAAGKYEEAISCHRKAAELLKEGMKLTECEQARLSLELQLNSHVKQQRLIEERWRRAKRENKPRVLQVPPHSSSESVPELSSSSCPEREYDTWLYLLRNRSSTGAALEPTSGTKALKDDKTRLEEQRTTIEDLRQLLERLLAENERLTKENDRLRQENARLRRESDADTHLVDSSELWHFPSAPDQRNPAGITIPHLPPLEMPPHEIPLEELPALELPEDIQHELQELLDGEKM
;
A
#
# COMPACT_ATOMS: atom_id res chain seq x y z
N MET A 1 11.25 35.13 -18.37
CA MET A 1 12.29 34.66 -17.44
C MET A 1 11.99 33.19 -17.24
N GLU A 2 12.84 32.27 -17.72
CA GLU A 2 12.58 30.83 -17.56
C GLU A 2 12.53 30.53 -16.06
N VAL A 3 11.34 30.18 -15.56
CA VAL A 3 11.18 29.68 -14.20
C VAL A 3 11.88 28.33 -14.19
N VAL A 4 13.14 28.32 -13.76
CA VAL A 4 13.86 27.09 -13.52
C VAL A 4 13.11 26.37 -12.41
N ASP A 5 12.24 25.44 -12.79
CA ASP A 5 11.48 24.64 -11.87
C ASP A 5 12.47 23.95 -10.92
N SER A 6 12.45 24.38 -9.66
CA SER A 6 13.29 23.79 -8.64
C SER A 6 13.05 22.28 -8.62
N PRO A 7 14.09 21.44 -8.51
CA PRO A 7 13.94 19.98 -8.55
C PRO A 7 12.94 19.47 -7.51
N VAL A 8 12.77 20.20 -6.40
CA VAL A 8 11.76 19.91 -5.37
C VAL A 8 10.34 20.18 -5.87
N ASN A 9 10.13 21.27 -6.62
CA ASN A 9 8.83 21.61 -7.20
C ASN A 9 8.39 20.53 -8.21
N LEU A 10 9.33 20.12 -9.08
CA LEU A 10 9.07 19.08 -10.07
C LEU A 10 8.78 17.72 -9.39
N ALA A 11 9.44 17.40 -8.28
CA ALA A 11 9.15 16.21 -7.49
C ALA A 11 7.71 16.22 -6.93
N HIS A 12 7.24 17.37 -6.42
CA HIS A 12 5.85 17.52 -5.95
C HIS A 12 4.84 17.41 -7.08
N GLN A 13 5.14 17.95 -8.27
CA GLN A 13 4.29 17.77 -9.44
C GLN A 13 4.15 16.28 -9.81
N GLN A 14 5.25 15.52 -9.74
CA GLN A 14 5.21 14.06 -9.95
C GLN A 14 4.39 13.34 -8.87
N CYS A 15 4.36 13.78 -7.62
CA CYS A 15 3.45 13.24 -6.60
C CYS A 15 1.99 13.37 -7.01
N ARG A 16 1.57 14.61 -7.34
CA ARG A 16 0.18 14.89 -7.74
C ARG A 16 -0.23 14.06 -8.94
N LYS A 17 0.68 13.91 -9.91
CA LYS A 17 0.47 13.04 -11.08
C LYS A 17 0.33 11.56 -10.69
N ALA A 18 1.17 11.07 -9.78
CA ALA A 18 1.09 9.69 -9.30
C ALA A 18 -0.27 9.39 -8.65
N ASP A 19 -0.79 10.31 -7.84
CA ASP A 19 -2.09 10.13 -7.17
C ASP A 19 -3.25 10.01 -8.17
N ARG A 20 -3.26 10.83 -9.23
CA ARG A 20 -4.24 10.71 -10.32
C ARG A 20 -4.14 9.37 -11.04
N LEU A 21 -2.92 8.88 -11.29
CA LEU A 21 -2.69 7.58 -11.93
C LEU A 21 -3.12 6.41 -11.05
N LEU A 22 -2.95 6.51 -9.74
CA LEU A 22 -3.46 5.53 -8.78
C LEU A 22 -4.99 5.49 -8.78
N ALA A 23 -5.65 6.64 -8.81
CA ALA A 23 -7.11 6.72 -8.92
C ALA A 23 -7.62 6.06 -10.21
N ALA A 24 -6.88 6.20 -11.32
CA ALA A 24 -7.17 5.54 -12.60
C ALA A 24 -6.78 4.05 -12.65
N GLY A 25 -6.25 3.46 -11.57
CA GLY A 25 -5.81 2.06 -11.52
C GLY A 25 -4.51 1.75 -12.28
N LYS A 26 -3.79 2.78 -12.75
CA LYS A 26 -2.53 2.64 -13.50
C LYS A 26 -1.32 2.58 -12.56
N TYR A 27 -1.20 1.45 -11.85
CA TYR A 27 -0.18 1.27 -10.81
C TYR A 27 1.27 1.39 -11.32
N GLU A 28 1.57 0.89 -12.52
CA GLU A 28 2.93 0.91 -13.08
C GLU A 28 3.41 2.33 -13.40
N GLU A 29 2.54 3.15 -14.01
CA GLU A 29 2.83 4.56 -14.30
C GLU A 29 2.97 5.36 -13.00
N ALA A 30 2.16 5.07 -11.97
CA ALA A 30 2.28 5.72 -10.66
C ALA A 30 3.62 5.40 -9.96
N ILE A 31 4.08 4.15 -10.02
CA ILE A 31 5.41 3.76 -9.50
C ILE A 31 6.52 4.50 -10.24
N SER A 32 6.41 4.63 -11.57
CA SER A 32 7.36 5.41 -12.37
C SER A 32 7.41 6.88 -11.95
N CYS A 33 6.27 7.50 -11.65
CA CYS A 33 6.20 8.88 -11.17
C CYS A 33 6.89 9.05 -9.81
N HIS A 34 6.67 8.16 -8.84
CA HIS A 34 7.41 8.22 -7.56
C HIS A 34 8.90 7.91 -7.71
N ARG A 35 9.32 7.15 -8.73
CA ARG A 35 10.75 6.92 -9.03
C ARG A 35 11.40 8.19 -9.57
N LYS A 36 10.76 8.87 -10.52
CA LYS A 36 11.20 10.16 -11.06
C LYS A 36 11.27 11.24 -9.96
N ALA A 37 10.26 11.31 -9.09
CA ALA A 37 10.28 12.22 -7.96
C ALA A 37 11.47 11.96 -7.02
N ALA A 38 11.79 10.69 -6.74
CA ALA A 38 12.94 10.33 -5.91
C ALA A 38 14.29 10.69 -6.57
N GLU A 39 14.40 10.61 -7.91
CA GLU A 39 15.58 11.06 -8.64
C GLU A 39 15.75 12.58 -8.56
N LEU A 40 14.67 13.33 -8.76
CA LEU A 40 14.67 14.79 -8.63
C LEU A 40 15.02 15.25 -7.20
N LEU A 41 14.52 14.56 -6.18
CA LEU A 41 14.91 14.85 -4.79
C LEU A 41 16.40 14.57 -4.55
N LYS A 42 16.98 13.52 -5.15
CA LYS A 42 18.44 13.27 -5.07
C LYS A 42 19.24 14.35 -5.76
N GLU A 43 18.76 14.90 -6.87
CA GLU A 43 19.39 16.03 -7.54
C GLU A 43 19.29 17.29 -6.67
N GLY A 44 18.13 17.55 -6.07
CA GLY A 44 17.94 18.61 -5.08
C GLY A 44 18.94 18.50 -3.93
N MET A 45 19.14 17.30 -3.37
CA MET A 45 20.10 17.06 -2.28
C MET A 45 21.55 17.39 -2.64
N LYS A 46 21.95 17.27 -3.92
CA LYS A 46 23.29 17.63 -4.39
C LYS A 46 23.49 19.13 -4.53
N LEU A 47 22.40 19.86 -4.78
CA LEU A 47 22.41 21.31 -4.97
C LEU A 47 22.24 22.07 -3.65
N THR A 48 21.68 21.43 -2.61
CA THR A 48 21.51 22.05 -1.29
C THR A 48 22.80 22.03 -0.49
N GLU A 49 23.25 23.21 -0.06
CA GLU A 49 24.39 23.38 0.85
C GLU A 49 23.99 23.31 2.34
N CYS A 50 22.70 23.44 2.64
CA CYS A 50 22.17 23.39 4.00
C CYS A 50 21.89 21.96 4.45
N GLU A 51 22.55 21.52 5.52
CA GLU A 51 22.36 20.19 6.12
C GLU A 51 20.91 19.91 6.53
N GLN A 52 20.22 20.90 7.11
CA GLN A 52 18.83 20.75 7.51
C GLN A 52 17.90 20.51 6.31
N ALA A 53 18.15 21.22 5.19
CA ALA A 53 17.40 21.01 3.95
C ALA A 53 17.70 19.62 3.36
N ARG A 54 18.97 19.21 3.37
CA ARG A 54 19.41 17.88 2.92
C ARG A 54 18.70 16.74 3.68
N LEU A 55 18.60 16.85 5.01
CA LEU A 55 17.88 15.88 5.84
C LEU A 55 16.37 15.85 5.55
N SER A 56 15.76 17.01 5.29
CA SER A 56 14.35 17.10 4.91
C SER A 56 14.08 16.39 3.57
N LEU A 57 14.94 16.62 2.57
CA LEU A 57 14.85 15.95 1.27
C LEU A 57 15.08 14.44 1.38
N GLU A 58 15.97 13.99 2.27
CA GLU A 58 16.17 12.57 2.56
C GLU A 58 14.91 11.92 3.15
N LEU A 59 14.21 12.62 4.05
CA LEU A 59 12.94 12.14 4.60
C LEU A 59 11.87 12.02 3.51
N GLN A 60 11.76 13.02 2.63
CA GLN A 60 10.85 12.98 1.49
C GLN A 60 11.18 11.82 0.54
N LEU A 61 12.45 11.61 0.21
CA LEU A 61 12.91 10.49 -0.62
C LEU A 61 12.50 9.14 0.00
N ASN A 62 12.71 8.98 1.31
CA ASN A 62 12.30 7.79 2.03
C ASN A 62 10.77 7.57 2.00
N SER A 63 9.99 8.65 2.04
CA SER A 63 8.54 8.59 1.85
C SER A 63 8.18 8.05 0.45
N HIS A 64 8.82 8.56 -0.61
CA HIS A 64 8.63 8.06 -1.98
C HIS A 64 8.96 6.58 -2.14
N VAL A 65 10.04 6.11 -1.53
CA VAL A 65 10.40 4.68 -1.56
C VAL A 65 9.34 3.83 -0.86
N LYS A 66 8.80 4.30 0.27
CA LYS A 66 7.69 3.61 0.96
C LYS A 66 6.43 3.59 0.11
N GLN A 67 6.09 4.69 -0.57
CA GLN A 67 4.93 4.76 -1.47
C GLN A 67 5.07 3.78 -2.64
N GLN A 68 6.25 3.69 -3.27
CA GLN A 68 6.49 2.70 -4.33
C GLN A 68 6.16 1.27 -3.86
N ARG A 69 6.64 0.87 -2.68
CA ARG A 69 6.37 -0.46 -2.11
C ARG A 69 4.88 -0.69 -1.85
N LEU A 70 4.20 0.30 -1.27
CA LEU A 70 2.76 0.22 -1.00
C LEU A 70 1.95 0.06 -2.29
N ILE A 71 2.32 0.80 -3.33
CA ILE A 71 1.67 0.74 -4.64
C ILE A 71 1.94 -0.61 -5.32
N GLU A 72 3.17 -1.13 -5.25
CA GLU A 72 3.50 -2.47 -5.76
C GLU A 72 2.69 -3.57 -5.08
N GLU A 73 2.49 -3.48 -3.76
CA GLU A 73 1.62 -4.40 -3.04
C GLU A 73 0.16 -4.30 -3.48
N ARG A 74 -0.36 -3.07 -3.59
CA ARG A 74 -1.72 -2.82 -4.08
C ARG A 74 -1.89 -3.37 -5.50
N TRP A 75 -0.91 -3.15 -6.38
CA TRP A 75 -0.89 -3.71 -7.73
C TRP A 75 -0.90 -5.23 -7.72
N ARG A 76 -0.09 -5.86 -6.86
CA ARG A 76 -0.05 -7.32 -6.72
C ARG A 76 -1.36 -7.90 -6.17
N ARG A 77 -2.09 -7.17 -5.30
CA ARG A 77 -3.43 -7.54 -4.84
C ARG A 77 -4.46 -7.40 -5.98
N ALA A 78 -4.50 -6.24 -6.63
CA ALA A 78 -5.38 -5.99 -7.76
C ALA A 78 -5.16 -6.99 -8.91
N LYS A 79 -3.91 -7.40 -9.18
CA LYS A 79 -3.59 -8.41 -10.20
C LYS A 79 -4.07 -9.81 -9.84
N ARG A 80 -4.16 -10.16 -8.54
CA ARG A 80 -4.71 -11.43 -8.07
C ARG A 80 -6.24 -11.43 -8.09
N GLU A 81 -6.87 -10.29 -7.80
CA GLU A 81 -8.32 -10.12 -7.85
C GLU A 81 -8.83 -10.07 -9.30
N ASN A 82 -8.09 -9.42 -10.21
CA ASN A 82 -8.39 -9.38 -11.64
C ASN A 82 -7.95 -10.64 -12.39
N LYS A 83 -7.18 -11.54 -11.77
CA LYS A 83 -7.01 -12.90 -12.29
C LYS A 83 -8.27 -13.64 -11.86
N PRO A 84 -9.28 -13.84 -12.73
CA PRO A 84 -10.41 -14.67 -12.34
C PRO A 84 -9.82 -15.97 -11.83
N ARG A 85 -10.25 -16.39 -10.65
CA ARG A 85 -9.93 -17.67 -10.04
C ARG A 85 -10.28 -18.70 -11.12
N VAL A 86 -9.29 -19.13 -11.91
CA VAL A 86 -9.48 -20.18 -12.91
C VAL A 86 -9.71 -21.42 -12.07
N LEU A 87 -10.98 -21.66 -11.73
CA LEU A 87 -11.49 -22.99 -11.53
C LEU A 87 -11.11 -23.73 -12.82
N GLN A 88 -9.97 -24.44 -12.76
CA GLN A 88 -9.67 -25.47 -13.73
C GLN A 88 -10.72 -26.55 -13.55
N VAL A 89 -11.88 -26.34 -14.15
CA VAL A 89 -12.82 -27.39 -14.49
C VAL A 89 -12.29 -27.96 -15.81
N PRO A 90 -11.90 -29.24 -15.88
CA PRO A 90 -11.55 -29.88 -17.14
C PRO A 90 -12.77 -29.91 -18.07
N PRO A 91 -12.59 -29.89 -19.40
CA PRO A 91 -13.67 -29.77 -20.35
C PRO A 91 -14.41 -31.11 -20.44
N HIS A 92 -15.61 -31.17 -19.88
CA HIS A 92 -16.62 -32.13 -20.33
C HIS A 92 -17.77 -31.35 -20.96
N SER A 93 -17.91 -31.59 -22.26
CA SER A 93 -18.89 -31.07 -23.19
C SER A 93 -20.33 -31.41 -22.81
N SER A 94 -21.22 -30.42 -23.03
CA SER A 94 -22.68 -30.53 -23.24
C SER A 94 -23.50 -30.92 -22.00
N SER A 95 -24.58 -30.27 -21.60
CA SER A 95 -25.49 -29.25 -22.18
C SER A 95 -26.51 -28.89 -21.09
N GLU A 96 -26.93 -27.61 -21.02
CA GLU A 96 -28.20 -27.09 -20.45
C GLU A 96 -28.55 -27.51 -18.99
N SER A 97 -28.62 -26.65 -17.97
CA SER A 97 -29.52 -25.49 -17.83
C SER A 97 -29.35 -24.91 -16.40
N VAL A 98 -29.57 -23.60 -16.26
CA VAL A 98 -29.55 -22.75 -15.03
C VAL A 98 -30.73 -23.08 -14.06
N PRO A 99 -30.86 -22.51 -12.83
CA PRO A 99 -29.94 -21.76 -11.96
C PRO A 99 -30.03 -22.14 -10.44
N GLU A 100 -29.37 -21.32 -9.60
CA GLU A 100 -29.70 -20.97 -8.20
C GLU A 100 -29.07 -21.71 -7.00
N LEU A 101 -28.32 -20.87 -6.26
CA LEU A 101 -28.10 -20.80 -4.81
C LEU A 101 -28.59 -21.98 -3.96
N SER A 102 -27.68 -22.58 -3.20
CA SER A 102 -27.55 -22.33 -1.75
C SER A 102 -26.60 -23.33 -1.09
N SER A 103 -26.00 -22.89 0.00
CA SER A 103 -25.17 -23.64 0.91
C SER A 103 -25.73 -25.03 1.25
N SER A 104 -24.93 -26.07 1.04
CA SER A 104 -24.89 -27.19 1.98
C SER A 104 -23.61 -28.00 1.76
N SER A 105 -22.84 -28.13 2.84
CA SER A 105 -22.10 -29.34 3.18
C SER A 105 -22.61 -30.57 2.41
N CYS A 106 -21.81 -31.08 1.48
CA CYS A 106 -22.15 -32.28 0.73
C CYS A 106 -20.93 -33.24 0.74
N PRO A 107 -20.91 -34.26 1.62
CA PRO A 107 -19.96 -35.37 1.55
C PRO A 107 -20.31 -36.38 0.43
N GLU A 108 -21.23 -36.02 -0.48
CA GLU A 108 -21.77 -36.93 -1.49
C GLU A 108 -20.75 -37.32 -2.59
N ARG A 109 -19.73 -36.48 -2.81
CA ARG A 109 -18.66 -36.75 -3.81
C ARG A 109 -17.86 -38.02 -3.53
N GLU A 110 -17.81 -38.43 -2.26
CA GLU A 110 -17.11 -39.64 -1.84
C GLU A 110 -17.87 -40.90 -2.29
N TYR A 111 -19.19 -40.86 -2.30
CA TYR A 111 -20.04 -42.00 -2.67
C TYR A 111 -20.01 -42.29 -4.16
N ASP A 112 -19.93 -41.25 -5.01
CA ASP A 112 -19.82 -41.41 -6.46
C ASP A 112 -18.53 -42.13 -6.87
N THR A 113 -17.45 -41.94 -6.12
CA THR A 113 -16.16 -42.61 -6.39
C THR A 113 -16.25 -44.11 -6.09
N TRP A 114 -16.93 -44.49 -5.01
CA TRP A 114 -17.17 -45.89 -4.68
C TRP A 114 -18.16 -46.58 -5.62
N LEU A 115 -19.21 -45.88 -6.05
CA LEU A 115 -20.16 -46.38 -7.05
C LEU A 115 -19.49 -46.63 -8.40
N TYR A 116 -18.61 -45.72 -8.82
CA TYR A 116 -17.79 -45.89 -10.03
C TYR A 116 -16.86 -47.11 -9.93
N LEU A 117 -16.19 -47.30 -8.79
CA LEU A 117 -15.33 -48.48 -8.54
C LEU A 117 -16.14 -49.78 -8.51
N LEU A 118 -17.34 -49.79 -7.92
CA LEU A 118 -18.20 -50.96 -7.86
C LEU A 118 -18.76 -51.34 -9.24
N ARG A 119 -19.10 -50.33 -10.05
CA ARG A 119 -19.57 -50.48 -11.43
C ARG A 119 -18.46 -50.99 -12.35
N ASN A 120 -17.22 -50.56 -12.15
CA ASN A 120 -16.09 -51.04 -12.94
C ASN A 120 -15.63 -52.43 -12.50
N ARG A 121 -15.81 -52.79 -11.22
CA ARG A 121 -15.50 -54.12 -10.67
C ARG A 121 -16.50 -55.20 -11.10
N SER A 122 -17.72 -54.82 -11.47
CA SER A 122 -18.69 -55.76 -12.05
C SER A 122 -18.40 -56.09 -13.53
N SER A 123 -17.58 -55.30 -14.22
CA SER A 123 -17.05 -55.63 -15.55
C SER A 123 -15.76 -56.46 -15.54
N THR A 124 -15.11 -56.65 -14.38
CA THR A 124 -13.91 -57.49 -14.21
C THR A 124 -14.20 -58.75 -13.40
N GLY A 125 -15.44 -59.24 -13.46
CA GLY A 125 -15.84 -60.54 -12.93
C GLY A 125 -15.54 -61.68 -13.90
N ALA A 126 -14.28 -61.88 -14.27
CA ALA A 126 -13.82 -63.15 -14.86
C ALA A 126 -12.33 -63.34 -14.54
N ALA A 127 -12.05 -64.45 -13.84
CA ALA A 127 -10.76 -65.03 -13.46
C ALA A 127 -9.50 -64.35 -14.04
N LEU A 128 -8.70 -63.72 -13.17
CA LEU A 128 -7.35 -63.29 -13.51
C LEU A 128 -6.38 -64.45 -13.26
N GLU A 129 -6.16 -65.23 -14.32
CA GLU A 129 -4.89 -65.90 -14.59
C GLU A 129 -3.76 -64.85 -14.66
N PRO A 130 -2.51 -65.18 -14.28
CA PRO A 130 -1.41 -64.24 -14.24
C PRO A 130 -0.89 -63.98 -15.66
N THR A 131 -1.52 -63.09 -16.41
CA THR A 131 -1.04 -62.71 -17.74
C THR A 131 0.08 -61.68 -17.63
N SER A 132 1.29 -62.18 -17.86
CA SER A 132 2.46 -61.44 -18.35
C SER A 132 2.11 -60.24 -19.22
N GLY A 133 2.65 -59.07 -18.88
CA GLY A 133 2.74 -57.95 -19.81
C GLY A 133 2.32 -56.59 -19.27
N THR A 134 2.81 -56.17 -18.10
CA THR A 134 2.67 -54.77 -17.68
C THR A 134 3.99 -54.05 -17.94
N LYS A 135 3.99 -53.14 -18.93
CA LYS A 135 5.06 -52.15 -19.13
C LYS A 135 5.41 -51.55 -17.78
N ALA A 136 6.68 -51.53 -17.40
CA ALA A 136 7.15 -51.11 -16.08
C ALA A 136 6.72 -49.67 -15.76
N LEU A 137 5.50 -49.54 -15.20
CA LEU A 137 5.14 -48.49 -14.26
C LEU A 137 6.16 -48.62 -13.12
N LYS A 138 6.74 -47.49 -12.68
CA LYS A 138 7.68 -47.44 -11.55
C LYS A 138 7.22 -48.41 -10.47
N ASP A 139 8.11 -49.32 -10.08
CA ASP A 139 7.85 -50.36 -9.10
C ASP A 139 7.20 -49.74 -7.86
N ASP A 140 6.08 -50.28 -7.38
CA ASP A 140 5.26 -49.62 -6.33
C ASP A 140 6.10 -49.29 -5.08
N LYS A 141 7.13 -50.09 -4.82
CA LYS A 141 8.14 -49.85 -3.78
C LYS A 141 8.90 -48.54 -3.97
N THR A 142 9.37 -48.25 -5.19
CA THR A 142 10.07 -46.99 -5.52
C THR A 142 9.14 -45.79 -5.39
N ARG A 143 7.87 -45.92 -5.79
CA ARG A 143 6.87 -44.85 -5.66
C ARG A 143 6.56 -44.54 -4.20
N LEU A 144 6.43 -45.56 -3.36
CA LEU A 144 6.22 -45.38 -1.92
C LEU A 144 7.44 -44.76 -1.24
N GLU A 145 8.64 -45.08 -1.69
CA GLU A 145 9.88 -44.48 -1.19
C GLU A 145 9.99 -43.00 -1.57
N GLU A 146 9.72 -42.65 -2.83
CA GLU A 146 9.62 -41.25 -3.29
C GLU A 146 8.54 -40.47 -2.52
N GLN A 147 7.40 -41.10 -2.22
CA GLN A 147 6.36 -40.47 -1.41
C GLN A 147 6.79 -40.28 0.04
N ARG A 148 7.55 -41.21 0.62
CA ARG A 148 8.08 -41.06 1.98
C ARG A 148 9.08 -39.91 2.07
N THR A 149 9.99 -39.80 1.11
CA THR A 149 10.96 -38.70 1.09
C THR A 149 10.28 -37.35 0.89
N THR A 150 9.32 -37.25 -0.03
CA THR A 150 8.56 -36.00 -0.22
C THR A 150 7.75 -35.60 1.01
N ILE A 151 7.12 -36.56 1.71
CA ILE A 151 6.43 -36.28 2.98
C ILE A 151 7.41 -35.78 4.04
N GLU A 152 8.60 -36.37 4.13
CA GLU A 152 9.62 -35.96 5.08
C GLU A 152 10.17 -34.56 4.78
N ASP A 153 10.44 -34.26 3.50
CA ASP A 153 10.87 -32.94 3.05
C ASP A 153 9.82 -31.87 3.36
N LEU A 154 8.53 -32.18 3.15
CA LEU A 154 7.42 -31.29 3.49
C LEU A 154 7.32 -31.05 5.00
N ARG A 155 7.53 -32.08 5.82
CA ARG A 155 7.56 -31.95 7.28
C ARG A 155 8.70 -31.05 7.74
N GLN A 156 9.90 -31.25 7.20
CA GLN A 156 11.05 -30.39 7.51
C GLN A 156 10.81 -28.93 7.08
N LEU A 157 10.16 -28.71 5.94
CA LEU A 157 9.79 -27.37 5.50
C LEU A 157 8.78 -26.72 6.46
N LEU A 158 7.75 -27.46 6.86
CA LEU A 158 6.77 -26.98 7.84
C LEU A 158 7.42 -26.62 9.17
N GLU A 159 8.31 -27.47 9.69
CA GLU A 159 9.04 -27.19 10.93
C GLU A 159 9.89 -25.92 10.82
N ARG A 160 10.62 -25.74 9.71
CA ARG A 160 11.40 -24.51 9.46
C ARG A 160 10.50 -23.27 9.41
N LEU A 161 9.37 -23.34 8.71
CA LEU A 161 8.42 -22.23 8.60
C LEU A 161 7.77 -21.92 9.95
N LEU A 162 7.46 -22.93 10.76
CA LEU A 162 6.93 -22.72 12.11
C LEU A 162 7.97 -22.06 13.02
N ALA A 163 9.20 -22.55 13.01
CA ALA A 163 10.29 -21.96 13.78
C ALA A 163 10.57 -20.50 13.36
N GLU A 164 10.52 -20.21 12.06
CA GLU A 164 10.67 -18.84 11.56
C GLU A 164 9.50 -17.95 11.97
N ASN A 165 8.26 -18.44 11.92
CA ASN A 165 7.09 -17.70 12.40
C ASN A 165 7.17 -17.40 13.88
N GLU A 166 7.59 -18.35 14.72
CA GLU A 166 7.81 -18.10 16.14
C GLU A 166 8.89 -17.04 16.37
N ARG A 167 10.00 -17.12 15.63
CA ARG A 167 11.09 -16.13 15.70
C ARG A 167 10.58 -14.74 15.33
N LEU A 168 9.85 -14.63 14.22
CA LEU A 168 9.28 -13.37 13.75
C LEU A 168 8.24 -12.81 14.73
N THR A 169 7.44 -13.66 15.37
CA THR A 169 6.47 -13.24 16.38
C THR A 169 7.18 -12.63 17.59
N LYS A 170 8.21 -13.30 18.11
CA LYS A 170 9.04 -12.78 19.22
C LYS A 170 9.72 -11.47 18.86
N GLU A 171 10.25 -11.36 17.65
CA GLU A 171 10.89 -10.14 17.16
C GLU A 171 9.89 -8.99 16.99
N ASN A 172 8.69 -9.28 16.48
CA ASN A 172 7.62 -8.30 16.34
C ASN A 172 7.15 -7.77 17.69
N ASP A 173 6.97 -8.65 18.67
CA ASP A 173 6.59 -8.26 20.03
C ASP A 173 7.68 -7.40 20.69
N ARG A 174 8.96 -7.76 20.51
CA ARG A 174 10.09 -6.92 20.95
C ARG A 174 10.05 -5.54 20.31
N LEU A 175 9.90 -5.47 18.99
CA LEU A 175 9.84 -4.19 18.26
C LEU A 175 8.60 -3.36 18.64
N ARG A 176 7.47 -3.99 18.96
CA ARG A 176 6.27 -3.31 19.46
C ARG A 176 6.51 -2.72 20.84
N GLN A 177 7.17 -3.45 21.73
CA GLN A 177 7.55 -2.95 23.05
C GLN A 177 8.52 -1.76 22.94
N GLU A 178 9.51 -1.85 22.07
CA GLU A 178 10.47 -0.78 21.82
C GLU A 178 9.79 0.45 21.20
N ASN A 179 8.93 0.27 20.19
CA ASN A 179 8.14 1.37 19.64
C ASN A 179 7.23 2.02 20.69
N ALA A 180 6.60 1.23 21.56
CA ALA A 180 5.80 1.77 22.65
C ALA A 180 6.65 2.55 23.65
N ARG A 181 7.91 2.12 23.90
CA ARG A 181 8.86 2.86 24.74
C ARG A 181 9.26 4.18 24.10
N LEU A 182 9.72 4.15 22.85
CA LEU A 182 10.13 5.33 22.09
C LEU A 182 9.01 6.35 21.94
N ARG A 183 7.77 5.89 21.74
CA ARG A 183 6.60 6.77 21.73
C ARG A 183 6.39 7.46 23.06
N ARG A 184 6.50 6.73 24.18
CA ARG A 184 6.41 7.35 25.53
C ARG A 184 7.56 8.32 25.81
N GLU A 185 8.78 8.01 25.37
CA GLU A 185 9.93 8.92 25.46
C GLU A 185 9.68 10.19 24.63
N SER A 186 9.22 10.04 23.38
CA SER A 186 8.83 11.17 22.54
C SER A 186 7.70 11.99 23.14
N ASP A 187 6.66 11.36 23.69
CA ASP A 187 5.55 12.05 24.34
C ASP A 187 6.04 12.80 25.60
N ALA A 188 6.94 12.20 26.37
CA ALA A 188 7.58 12.85 27.52
C ALA A 188 8.45 14.06 27.11
N ASP A 189 9.19 13.96 25.99
CA ASP A 189 9.94 15.08 25.43
C ASP A 189 9.00 16.19 24.91
N THR A 190 7.85 15.83 24.33
CA THR A 190 6.83 16.84 23.99
C THR A 190 6.24 17.49 25.24
N HIS A 191 5.99 16.73 26.31
CA HIS A 191 5.55 17.30 27.58
C HIS A 191 6.63 18.18 28.23
N LEU A 192 7.92 17.95 28.00
CA LEU A 192 9.02 18.82 28.45
C LEU A 192 9.05 20.15 27.67
N VAL A 193 8.77 20.10 26.36
CA VAL A 193 8.61 21.31 25.53
C VAL A 193 7.34 22.08 25.93
N ASP A 194 6.24 21.37 26.23
CA ASP A 194 4.98 21.94 26.69
C ASP A 194 5.10 22.53 28.10
N SER A 195 5.82 21.87 29.02
CA SER A 195 6.10 22.43 30.36
C SER A 195 7.18 23.53 30.36
N SER A 196 7.78 23.85 29.22
CA SER A 196 8.60 25.04 29.04
C SER A 196 7.69 26.26 28.84
N GLU A 197 7.27 26.87 29.95
CA GLU A 197 6.45 28.10 30.01
C GLU A 197 7.04 29.30 29.23
N LEU A 198 8.27 29.18 28.71
CA LEU A 198 8.92 30.16 27.83
C LEU A 198 8.28 30.26 26.43
N TRP A 199 7.60 29.21 25.95
CA TRP A 199 6.93 29.21 24.65
C TRP A 199 5.40 29.17 24.75
N HIS A 200 4.87 29.15 25.97
CA HIS A 200 3.46 29.34 26.23
C HIS A 200 3.16 30.84 26.21
N PHE A 201 2.66 31.34 25.07
CA PHE A 201 1.86 32.56 25.10
C PHE A 201 0.73 32.36 26.12
N PRO A 202 0.45 33.32 27.02
CA PRO A 202 -0.56 33.12 28.05
C PRO A 202 -1.90 32.85 27.36
N SER A 203 -2.37 31.60 27.42
CA SER A 203 -3.74 31.28 27.09
C SER A 203 -4.59 31.94 28.15
N ALA A 204 -5.27 33.02 27.77
CA ALA A 204 -6.16 33.76 28.66
C ALA A 204 -7.20 32.79 29.28
N PRO A 205 -7.55 32.96 30.56
CA PRO A 205 -8.61 32.18 31.16
C PRO A 205 -9.95 32.56 30.53
N ASP A 206 -10.71 31.54 30.16
CA ASP A 206 -12.10 31.61 29.73
C ASP A 206 -12.95 32.26 30.84
N GLN A 207 -13.08 33.58 30.80
CA GLN A 207 -14.01 34.33 31.63
C GLN A 207 -15.26 34.65 30.82
N ARG A 208 -16.22 33.73 30.86
CA ARG A 208 -17.64 34.09 30.76
C ARG A 208 -18.00 35.00 31.95
N ASN A 209 -17.75 36.30 31.84
CA ASN A 209 -18.35 37.35 32.66
C ASN A 209 -18.48 38.64 31.82
N PRO A 210 -19.65 39.30 31.76
CA PRO A 210 -19.88 40.49 30.96
C PRO A 210 -19.48 41.74 31.77
N ALA A 211 -18.18 41.98 31.94
CA ALA A 211 -17.66 43.25 32.43
C ALA A 211 -16.38 43.57 31.67
N GLY A 212 -16.33 44.78 31.10
CA GLY A 212 -15.44 45.17 30.03
C GLY A 212 -13.95 44.96 30.31
N ILE A 213 -13.27 44.38 29.31
CA ILE A 213 -11.82 44.35 29.22
C ILE A 213 -11.38 45.76 28.82
N THR A 214 -10.79 46.51 29.74
CA THR A 214 -10.07 47.74 29.41
C THR A 214 -8.77 47.38 28.69
N ILE A 215 -8.84 47.38 27.36
CA ILE A 215 -7.66 47.32 26.49
C ILE A 215 -6.88 48.62 26.71
N PRO A 216 -5.60 48.59 27.14
CA PRO A 216 -4.78 49.79 27.16
C PRO A 216 -4.68 50.33 25.73
N HIS A 217 -5.12 51.57 25.53
CA HIS A 217 -5.11 52.23 24.23
C HIS A 217 -3.67 52.47 23.79
N LEU A 218 -3.13 51.55 22.99
CA LEU A 218 -1.87 51.73 22.30
C LEU A 218 -2.05 52.80 21.21
N PRO A 219 -1.06 53.71 21.01
CA PRO A 219 -1.11 54.60 19.87
C PRO A 219 -1.19 53.77 18.58
N PRO A 220 -2.05 54.16 17.61
CA PRO A 220 -2.10 53.46 16.33
C PRO A 220 -0.72 53.47 15.68
N LEU A 221 -0.23 52.29 15.32
CA LEU A 221 0.99 52.16 14.54
C LEU A 221 0.71 52.74 13.15
N GLU A 222 1.28 53.91 12.86
CA GLU A 222 1.29 54.43 11.50
C GLU A 222 2.24 53.56 10.66
N MET A 223 1.68 52.62 9.91
CA MET A 223 2.41 52.04 8.79
C MET A 223 2.62 53.13 7.75
N PRO A 224 3.85 53.41 7.30
CA PRO A 224 4.05 54.37 6.23
C PRO A 224 3.24 53.89 5.01
N PRO A 225 2.37 54.74 4.42
CA PRO A 225 1.56 54.38 3.27
C PRO A 225 2.49 54.26 2.06
N HIS A 226 3.14 53.11 1.94
CA HIS A 226 3.73 52.69 0.69
C HIS A 226 2.55 52.20 -0.15
N GLU A 227 1.85 53.13 -0.78
CA GLU A 227 1.01 52.83 -1.93
C GLU A 227 1.95 52.37 -3.04
N ILE A 228 2.33 51.10 -3.01
CA ILE A 228 2.96 50.45 -4.16
C ILE A 228 1.84 50.41 -5.21
N PRO A 229 1.96 51.13 -6.35
CA PRO A 229 0.97 51.04 -7.41
C PRO A 229 0.81 49.57 -7.78
N LEU A 230 -0.44 49.10 -7.93
CA LEU A 230 -0.72 47.71 -8.32
C LEU A 230 -0.07 47.35 -9.66
N GLU A 231 0.25 48.35 -10.47
CA GLU A 231 0.96 48.28 -11.74
C GLU A 231 2.47 47.99 -11.61
N GLU A 232 3.06 48.19 -10.42
CA GLU A 232 4.48 47.93 -10.13
C GLU A 232 4.71 46.56 -9.49
N LEU A 233 3.63 45.86 -9.10
CA LEU A 233 3.69 44.50 -8.63
C LEU A 233 3.81 43.55 -9.83
N PRO A 234 4.74 42.57 -9.81
CA PRO A 234 4.80 41.56 -10.86
C PRO A 234 3.46 40.83 -10.94
N ALA A 235 2.90 40.72 -12.14
CA ALA A 235 1.70 39.92 -12.37
C ALA A 235 1.94 38.52 -11.80
N LEU A 236 1.10 38.12 -10.85
CA LEU A 236 1.19 36.80 -10.24
C LEU A 236 0.71 35.79 -11.28
N GLU A 237 1.61 35.33 -12.13
CA GLU A 237 1.33 34.24 -13.07
C GLU A 237 1.12 32.96 -12.25
N LEU A 238 -0.15 32.59 -12.08
CA LEU A 238 -0.52 31.32 -11.48
C LEU A 238 0.08 30.19 -12.33
N PRO A 239 0.73 29.18 -11.73
CA PRO A 239 1.14 27.97 -12.43
C PRO A 239 0.04 27.38 -13.33
N GLU A 240 0.43 26.87 -14.50
CA GLU A 240 -0.46 26.37 -15.55
C GLU A 240 -1.45 25.29 -15.04
N ASP A 241 -1.04 24.50 -14.05
CA ASP A 241 -1.88 23.48 -13.42
C ASP A 241 -3.04 24.08 -12.62
N ILE A 242 -2.82 25.22 -11.94
CA ILE A 242 -3.86 25.93 -11.20
C ILE A 242 -4.81 26.65 -12.15
N GLN A 243 -4.27 27.22 -13.25
CA GLN A 243 -5.09 27.83 -14.28
C GLN A 243 -6.02 26.81 -14.94
N HIS A 244 -5.52 25.59 -15.23
CA HIS A 244 -6.33 24.51 -15.76
C HIS A 244 -7.42 24.04 -14.80
N GLU A 245 -7.13 23.93 -13.50
CA GLU A 245 -8.11 23.54 -12.48
C GLU A 245 -9.22 24.58 -12.33
N LEU A 246 -8.86 25.88 -12.30
CA LEU A 246 -9.84 26.96 -12.25
C LEU A 246 -10.68 27.05 -13.53
N GLN A 247 -10.09 26.80 -14.69
CA GLN A 247 -10.80 26.75 -15.97
C GLN A 247 -11.77 25.55 -16.02
N GLU A 248 -11.35 24.39 -15.54
CA GLU A 248 -12.19 23.18 -15.47
C GLU A 248 -13.38 23.36 -14.49
N LEU A 249 -13.17 24.06 -13.37
CA LEU A 249 -14.23 24.44 -12.45
C LEU A 249 -15.22 25.45 -13.07
N LEU A 250 -14.71 26.45 -13.79
CA LEU A 250 -15.53 27.46 -14.45
C LEU A 250 -16.35 26.91 -15.63
N ASP A 251 -15.80 25.92 -16.34
CA ASP A 251 -16.50 25.23 -17.42
C ASP A 251 -17.48 24.16 -16.88
N GLY A 252 -17.22 23.60 -15.70
CA GLY A 252 -18.13 22.71 -14.98
C GLY A 252 -19.35 23.40 -14.37
N GLU A 253 -19.28 24.71 -14.09
CA GLU A 253 -20.37 25.51 -13.53
C GLU A 253 -21.36 26.02 -14.61
N LYS A 254 -21.07 25.77 -15.90
CA LYS A 254 -21.92 26.16 -17.05
C LYS A 254 -22.87 25.09 -17.58
N MET A 255 -23.04 23.97 -16.88
CA MET A 255 -24.03 22.92 -17.19
C MET A 255 -25.07 22.79 -16.08
#